data_AF-A0AAD5UH78-F1
#
_entry.id   AF-A0AAD5UH78-F1
#
_cell.length_a   1.000
_cell.length_b   1.000
_cell.length_c   1.000
_cell.angle_alpha   90.00
_cell.angle_beta   90.00
_cell.angle_gamma   90.00
#
_symmetry.space_group_name_H-M   'P 1'
#
loop_
_entity.id
_entity.type
_entity.pdbx_description
1 polymer ?
#
loop_
_entity_poly.entity_id
_entity_poly.type
_entity_poly.pdbx_seq_one_letter_code
_entity_poly.pdbx_strand_id
1 'polypeptide(L)'
;MESTCPHSGGPLYKGPVEIQDIEDTVGCKKELHLICPWHAYRFSVETGKSVDDDIFETAVFGVVLEDDKVYLDYEFTEKLEIKFISVPNYKRDTKLETHDEQVSDLTDKFASVDVSGKTLVECAVQILNTPDPTEKVELTKLVASKWEAGELKVGNAIPVPDRPARHAELQIVDRWKTKKIGKGGSVQSRIAILHALANVEQWAIDLAWDIIARFCNNTFNDEKLPDDFCTDFVQVAKEEATHFTFLVERIKDLGSYYGALPVHDGLWDSATLTSANLLDRLAIVHMVHEARGLDVNPSTIAKFKKANDHESVVKLEKIHNDEVGHVYRGQKWFTFICGKTGIDRYEKFHHIVKNLFFGPLRPPFNAEDRLKAGLDAKFYEPMAEY
;
A
#
# COMPACT_ATOMS: atom_id res chain seq x y z
N MET A 1 12.47 27.83 -9.53
CA MET A 1 12.03 26.61 -10.22
C MET A 1 10.51 26.60 -10.29
N GLU A 2 9.95 26.14 -11.41
CA GLU A 2 8.52 25.95 -11.57
C GLU A 2 7.96 25.04 -10.48
N SER A 3 6.79 25.39 -9.96
CA SER A 3 6.20 24.74 -8.80
C SER A 3 5.48 23.44 -9.14
N THR A 4 5.55 22.98 -10.39
CA THR A 4 4.76 21.88 -10.96
C THR A 4 5.69 20.84 -11.60
N CYS A 5 5.43 19.56 -11.36
CA CYS A 5 6.27 18.45 -11.79
C CYS A 5 6.05 18.13 -13.27
N PRO A 6 7.10 18.05 -14.11
CA PRO A 6 6.95 17.79 -15.54
C PRO A 6 6.51 16.35 -15.85
N HIS A 7 6.65 15.42 -14.90
CA HIS A 7 6.19 14.04 -15.04
C HIS A 7 4.66 13.91 -15.04
N SER A 8 3.97 14.61 -14.12
CA SER A 8 2.53 14.38 -13.90
C SER A 8 1.76 15.59 -13.36
N GLY A 9 2.36 16.80 -13.38
CA GLY A 9 1.68 18.03 -12.99
C GLY A 9 1.51 18.25 -11.49
N GLY A 10 2.18 17.49 -10.61
CA GLY A 10 2.07 17.63 -9.16
C GLY A 10 2.89 18.80 -8.56
N PRO A 11 2.50 19.41 -7.43
CA PRO A 11 3.14 20.63 -6.87
C PRO A 11 4.57 20.48 -6.27
N LEU A 12 5.64 20.46 -7.07
CA LEU A 12 7.05 20.25 -6.66
C LEU A 12 7.54 20.97 -5.39
N TYR A 13 7.03 22.16 -5.06
CA TYR A 13 7.41 22.89 -3.84
C TYR A 13 7.11 22.14 -2.52
N LYS A 14 6.30 21.07 -2.56
CA LYS A 14 6.05 20.18 -1.42
C LYS A 14 7.16 19.13 -1.23
N GLY A 15 8.07 19.05 -2.18
CA GLY A 15 9.21 18.15 -2.18
C GLY A 15 10.31 18.60 -1.20
N PRO A 16 11.06 17.67 -0.61
CA PRO A 16 12.25 18.03 0.15
C PRO A 16 13.34 18.57 -0.78
N VAL A 17 14.20 19.44 -0.23
CA VAL A 17 15.41 19.92 -0.90
C VAL A 17 16.61 19.24 -0.26
N GLU A 18 17.41 18.56 -1.06
CA GLU A 18 18.64 17.90 -0.63
C GLU A 18 19.88 18.65 -1.13
N ILE A 19 20.94 18.62 -0.33
CA ILE A 19 22.26 19.12 -0.72
C ILE A 19 23.11 17.90 -1.03
N GLN A 20 23.61 17.81 -2.25
CA GLN A 20 24.53 16.79 -2.67
C GLN A 20 25.92 17.40 -2.84
N ASP A 21 26.91 16.75 -2.24
CA ASP A 21 28.32 17.05 -2.47
C ASP A 21 28.75 16.35 -3.76
N ILE A 22 29.18 17.13 -4.74
CA ILE A 22 29.75 16.64 -6.00
C ILE A 22 31.26 16.86 -5.94
N GLU A 23 32.02 15.79 -5.97
CA GLU A 23 33.47 15.85 -6.12
C GLU A 23 33.81 16.10 -7.59
N ASP A 24 34.28 17.32 -7.89
CA ASP A 24 34.88 17.62 -9.18
C ASP A 24 36.40 17.79 -9.02
N THR A 25 37.12 17.82 -10.16
CA THR A 25 38.59 17.86 -10.18
C THR A 25 39.21 19.16 -9.61
N VAL A 26 38.38 20.12 -9.17
CA VAL A 26 38.82 21.43 -8.66
C VAL A 26 38.26 21.73 -7.25
N GLY A 27 37.34 20.92 -6.71
CA GLY A 27 36.88 21.00 -5.32
C GLY A 27 35.53 20.32 -5.08
N CYS A 28 35.05 20.38 -3.85
CA CYS A 28 33.71 19.88 -3.50
C CYS A 28 32.68 20.97 -3.79
N LYS A 29 31.91 20.83 -4.88
CA LYS A 29 30.77 21.73 -5.20
C LYS A 29 29.51 21.16 -4.57
N LYS A 30 28.76 22.00 -3.84
CA LYS A 30 27.45 21.62 -3.26
C LYS A 30 26.34 21.98 -4.23
N GLU A 31 25.59 20.98 -4.68
CA GLU A 31 24.41 21.19 -5.53
C GLU A 31 23.11 20.88 -4.78
N LEU A 32 22.14 21.78 -4.95
CA LEU A 32 20.82 21.68 -4.35
C LEU A 32 19.88 20.97 -5.34
N HIS A 33 19.19 19.96 -4.85
CA HIS A 33 18.21 19.19 -5.61
C HIS A 33 16.84 19.25 -4.95
N LEU A 34 15.80 19.56 -5.72
CA LEU A 34 14.41 19.45 -5.29
C LEU A 34 13.87 18.07 -5.69
N ILE A 35 13.31 17.33 -4.73
CA ILE A 35 12.83 15.97 -4.96
C ILE A 35 11.33 15.98 -5.17
N CYS A 36 10.86 15.42 -6.28
CA CYS A 36 9.45 15.23 -6.55
C CYS A 36 8.79 14.36 -5.45
N PRO A 37 7.84 14.88 -4.66
CA PRO A 37 7.27 14.12 -3.54
C PRO A 37 6.30 13.01 -3.98
N TRP A 38 6.01 12.89 -5.27
CA TRP A 38 5.15 11.83 -5.82
C TRP A 38 5.94 10.65 -6.39
N HIS A 39 7.11 10.93 -6.96
CA HIS A 39 7.82 9.96 -7.82
C HIS A 39 9.34 9.97 -7.58
N ALA A 40 9.84 10.75 -6.61
CA ALA A 40 11.23 10.82 -6.16
C ALA A 40 12.30 11.28 -7.17
N TYR A 41 11.91 11.70 -8.39
CA TYR A 41 12.84 12.35 -9.32
C TYR A 41 13.45 13.63 -8.73
N ARG A 42 14.76 13.76 -8.87
CA ARG A 42 15.58 14.85 -8.34
C ARG A 42 15.89 15.86 -9.42
N PHE A 43 15.52 17.12 -9.19
CA PHE A 43 15.76 18.22 -10.12
C PHE A 43 16.78 19.18 -9.54
N SER A 44 17.83 19.49 -10.30
CA SER A 44 18.81 20.52 -9.93
C SER A 44 18.10 21.87 -9.78
N VAL A 45 18.19 22.49 -8.60
CA VAL A 45 17.58 23.80 -8.34
C VAL A 45 18.21 24.91 -9.19
N GLU A 46 19.48 24.72 -9.57
CA GLU A 46 20.24 25.65 -10.39
C GLU A 46 19.86 25.57 -11.88
N THR A 47 19.73 24.36 -12.43
CA THR A 47 19.55 24.17 -13.88
C THR A 47 18.15 23.72 -14.29
N GLY A 48 17.36 23.19 -13.35
CA GLY A 48 16.02 22.68 -13.62
C GLY A 48 15.97 21.24 -14.12
N LYS A 49 17.11 20.68 -14.53
CA LYS A 49 17.21 19.34 -15.13
C LYS A 49 17.09 18.24 -14.08
N SER A 50 16.43 17.16 -14.47
CA SER A 50 16.43 15.92 -13.68
C SER A 50 17.79 15.23 -13.78
N VAL A 51 18.33 14.78 -12.64
CA VAL A 51 19.56 13.99 -12.60
C VAL A 51 19.30 12.48 -12.72
N ASP A 52 18.03 12.10 -12.66
CA ASP A 52 17.59 10.70 -12.74
C ASP A 52 17.14 10.32 -14.15
N ASP A 53 16.81 11.31 -15.00
CA ASP A 53 16.31 11.11 -16.36
C ASP A 53 16.42 12.38 -17.20
N ASP A 54 17.16 12.33 -18.31
CA ASP A 54 17.46 13.48 -19.18
C ASP A 54 16.26 14.03 -19.95
N ILE A 55 15.11 13.33 -19.94
CA ILE A 55 13.88 13.75 -20.63
C ILE A 55 13.16 14.87 -19.87
N PHE A 56 13.34 14.95 -18.55
CA PHE A 56 12.55 15.83 -17.70
C PHE A 56 13.33 17.05 -17.20
N GLU A 57 12.80 18.23 -17.50
CA GLU A 57 13.38 19.52 -17.11
C GLU A 57 12.27 20.45 -16.61
N THR A 58 12.59 21.24 -15.59
CA THR A 58 11.72 22.27 -15.01
C THR A 58 12.27 23.64 -15.32
N ALA A 59 11.40 24.63 -15.56
CA ALA A 59 11.87 25.99 -15.73
C ALA A 59 12.50 26.51 -14.42
N VAL A 60 13.72 27.05 -14.51
CA VAL A 60 14.37 27.80 -13.42
C VAL A 60 14.32 29.29 -13.72
N PHE A 61 14.19 30.09 -12.67
CA PHE A 61 14.07 31.54 -12.77
C PHE A 61 15.16 32.18 -11.93
N GLY A 62 15.78 33.24 -12.45
CA GLY A 62 16.72 34.05 -11.69
C GLY A 62 16.01 34.68 -10.50
N VAL A 63 16.73 34.84 -9.39
CA VAL A 63 16.20 35.47 -8.17
C VAL A 63 17.14 36.58 -7.75
N VAL A 64 16.61 37.79 -7.55
CA VAL A 64 17.35 38.96 -7.06
C VAL A 64 16.88 39.30 -5.65
N LEU A 65 17.84 39.55 -4.75
CA LEU A 65 17.60 40.00 -3.40
C LEU A 65 17.87 41.50 -3.32
N GLU A 66 16.85 42.29 -3.00
CA GLU A 66 16.96 43.74 -2.78
C GLU A 66 16.09 44.13 -1.58
N ASP A 67 16.62 44.94 -0.66
CA ASP A 67 15.90 45.46 0.51
C ASP A 67 15.12 44.39 1.31
N ASP A 68 15.75 43.25 1.60
CA ASP A 68 15.17 42.08 2.29
C ASP A 68 13.95 41.46 1.58
N LYS A 69 13.75 41.78 0.29
CA LYS A 69 12.71 41.21 -0.57
C LYS A 69 13.33 40.38 -1.68
N VAL A 70 12.55 39.40 -2.14
CA VAL A 70 12.95 38.43 -3.15
C VAL A 70 12.15 38.67 -4.41
N TYR A 71 12.85 38.94 -5.51
CA TYR A 71 12.29 39.25 -6.82
C TYR A 71 12.66 38.15 -7.82
N LEU A 72 11.75 37.79 -8.72
CA LEU A 72 12.09 36.97 -9.88
C LEU A 72 12.65 37.87 -10.99
N ASP A 73 13.81 37.49 -11.52
CA ASP A 73 14.38 38.08 -12.73
C ASP A 73 13.81 37.32 -13.94
N TYR A 74 12.93 38.00 -14.66
CA TYR A 74 12.20 37.47 -15.82
C TYR A 74 12.38 38.45 -16.98
N GLU A 75 12.45 37.98 -18.22
CA GLU A 75 12.85 38.78 -19.42
C GLU A 75 11.83 39.87 -19.87
N PHE A 76 11.04 40.45 -18.96
CA PHE A 76 10.28 41.68 -19.20
C PHE A 76 10.58 42.72 -18.12
N THR A 77 10.63 43.98 -18.52
CA THR A 77 11.18 45.17 -17.83
C THR A 77 10.59 45.56 -16.46
N GLU A 78 9.90 44.67 -15.74
CA GLU A 78 9.28 44.95 -14.43
C GLU A 78 9.52 43.82 -13.41
N LYS A 79 9.91 44.18 -12.17
CA LYS A 79 10.15 43.25 -11.06
C LYS A 79 8.85 42.88 -10.34
N LEU A 80 8.62 41.58 -10.09
CA LEU A 80 7.48 41.05 -9.32
C LEU A 80 7.89 40.70 -7.88
N GLU A 81 7.24 41.31 -6.89
CA GLU A 81 7.44 41.04 -5.45
C GLU A 81 6.66 39.79 -5.00
N ILE A 82 7.31 38.83 -4.33
CA ILE A 82 6.69 37.56 -3.88
C ILE A 82 6.65 37.49 -2.35
N LYS A 83 5.53 36.99 -1.78
CA LYS A 83 5.38 36.73 -0.33
C LYS A 83 5.67 35.28 0.03
N PHE A 84 6.48 35.07 1.06
CA PHE A 84 6.79 33.75 1.61
C PHE A 84 5.67 33.20 2.51
N ILE A 85 5.54 31.87 2.50
CA ILE A 85 4.90 31.08 3.56
C ILE A 85 6.04 30.54 4.44
N SER A 86 6.08 30.88 5.72
CA SER A 86 7.16 30.45 6.61
C SER A 86 7.04 28.96 6.97
N VAL A 87 8.14 28.21 6.82
CA VAL A 87 8.29 26.86 7.39
C VAL A 87 8.93 26.99 8.78
N PRO A 88 8.45 26.30 9.83
CA PRO A 88 9.04 26.41 11.16
C PRO A 88 10.47 25.83 11.18
N ASN A 89 11.41 26.60 11.73
CA ASN A 89 12.80 26.19 11.93
C ASN A 89 12.90 24.99 12.89
N TYR A 90 13.35 23.85 12.39
CA TYR A 90 13.78 22.73 13.23
C TYR A 90 15.15 23.05 13.83
N LYS A 91 15.21 23.31 15.15
CA LYS A 91 16.48 23.38 15.88
C LYS A 91 17.06 21.97 15.97
N ARG A 92 18.21 21.75 15.33
CA ARG A 92 19.07 20.58 15.57
C ARG A 92 19.52 20.59 17.03
N ASP A 93 19.09 19.58 17.80
CA ASP A 93 19.78 19.25 19.04
C ASP A 93 21.08 18.52 18.66
N THR A 94 22.19 19.14 19.03
CA THR A 94 23.55 18.67 18.73
C THR A 94 23.97 17.73 19.84
N LYS A 95 23.65 16.44 19.68
CA LYS A 95 24.34 15.29 20.29
C LYS A 95 23.78 14.00 19.68
N LEU A 96 24.21 13.72 18.45
CA LEU A 96 24.26 12.36 17.94
C LEU A 96 25.66 11.87 18.27
N GLU A 97 25.76 10.96 19.23
CA GLU A 97 26.93 10.09 19.32
C GLU A 97 27.04 9.37 17.97
N THR A 98 28.22 9.47 17.37
CA THR A 98 28.59 8.78 16.16
C THR A 98 28.56 7.27 16.43
N HIS A 99 27.44 6.64 16.09
CA HIS A 99 27.46 5.23 15.71
C HIS A 99 27.78 5.15 14.21
N ASP A 100 29.03 5.52 13.89
CA ASP A 100 29.72 5.10 12.68
C ASP A 100 30.08 3.63 12.87
N GLU A 101 29.14 2.75 12.57
CA GLU A 101 29.35 1.36 12.20
C GLU A 101 27.97 0.78 11.82
N GLN A 102 27.84 0.23 10.60
CA GLN A 102 26.67 -0.48 10.03
C GLN A 102 25.75 0.26 9.02
N VAL A 103 26.17 1.36 8.38
CA VAL A 103 25.44 1.91 7.21
C VAL A 103 25.87 1.25 5.88
N SER A 104 26.94 0.45 5.87
CA SER A 104 27.42 -0.26 4.68
C SER A 104 26.84 -1.66 4.48
N ASP A 105 25.86 -2.09 5.28
CA ASP A 105 25.46 -3.51 5.40
C ASP A 105 23.98 -3.80 5.07
N LEU A 106 23.23 -2.79 4.58
CA LEU A 106 21.78 -2.92 4.29
C LEU A 106 21.44 -2.97 2.79
N THR A 107 22.26 -2.39 1.92
CA THR A 107 22.10 -2.50 0.46
C THR A 107 22.55 -3.85 -0.09
N ASP A 108 23.44 -4.56 0.62
CA ASP A 108 23.94 -5.89 0.23
C ASP A 108 23.15 -7.08 0.82
N LYS A 109 22.27 -6.87 1.81
CA LYS A 109 21.52 -7.97 2.45
C LYS A 109 20.33 -8.49 1.65
N PHE A 110 19.77 -7.69 0.74
CA PHE A 110 18.53 -8.03 0.02
C PHE A 110 18.75 -8.42 -1.45
N ALA A 111 20.01 -8.49 -1.90
CA ALA A 111 20.40 -8.86 -3.26
C ALA A 111 20.26 -10.37 -3.60
N SER A 112 19.64 -11.19 -2.73
CA SER A 112 19.65 -12.65 -2.87
C SER A 112 18.32 -13.31 -3.28
N VAL A 113 17.24 -12.55 -3.42
CA VAL A 113 15.94 -13.15 -3.78
C VAL A 113 15.79 -13.25 -5.28
N ASP A 114 16.43 -14.28 -5.86
CA ASP A 114 16.35 -14.56 -7.29
C ASP A 114 14.95 -15.08 -7.66
N VAL A 115 14.25 -14.31 -8.48
CA VAL A 115 12.97 -14.68 -9.13
C VAL A 115 13.16 -15.05 -10.59
N SER A 116 14.41 -15.09 -11.08
CA SER A 116 14.73 -15.44 -12.47
C SER A 116 14.36 -16.89 -12.77
N GLY A 117 13.71 -17.10 -13.91
CA GLY A 117 13.27 -18.43 -14.35
C GLY A 117 12.10 -19.02 -13.56
N LYS A 118 11.56 -18.31 -12.56
CA LYS A 118 10.34 -18.70 -11.85
C LYS A 118 9.09 -18.25 -12.58
N THR A 119 8.01 -18.96 -12.31
CA THR A 119 6.64 -18.61 -12.71
C THR A 119 5.95 -17.79 -11.61
N LEU A 120 4.82 -17.16 -11.95
CA LEU A 120 4.04 -16.37 -11.00
C LEU A 120 3.59 -17.19 -9.79
N VAL A 121 3.16 -18.45 -10.00
CA VAL A 121 2.75 -19.35 -8.92
C VAL A 121 3.94 -19.73 -8.02
N GLU A 122 5.12 -19.98 -8.59
CA GLU A 122 6.33 -20.22 -7.80
C GLU A 122 6.74 -18.99 -6.97
N CYS A 123 6.66 -17.80 -7.56
CA CYS A 123 6.87 -16.55 -6.85
C CYS A 123 5.84 -16.32 -5.73
N ALA A 124 4.56 -16.58 -5.98
CA ALA A 124 3.51 -16.47 -4.98
C ALA A 124 3.76 -17.40 -3.78
N VAL A 125 4.13 -18.66 -4.02
CA VAL A 125 4.50 -19.61 -2.96
C VAL A 125 5.76 -19.17 -2.23
N GLN A 126 6.74 -18.60 -2.92
CA GLN A 126 7.92 -18.03 -2.27
C GLN A 126 7.54 -16.89 -1.32
N ILE A 127 6.70 -15.96 -1.76
CA ILE A 127 6.22 -14.84 -0.93
C ILE A 127 5.48 -15.33 0.31
N LEU A 128 4.59 -16.32 0.16
CA LEU A 128 3.90 -16.94 1.29
C LEU A 128 4.86 -17.58 2.29
N ASN A 129 6.02 -18.05 1.84
CA ASN A 129 7.06 -18.62 2.71
C ASN A 129 8.06 -17.59 3.24
N THR A 130 7.98 -16.32 2.85
CA THR A 130 8.84 -15.25 3.39
C THR A 130 8.30 -14.80 4.76
N PRO A 131 9.06 -15.00 5.86
CA PRO A 131 8.59 -14.68 7.21
C PRO A 131 8.74 -13.19 7.57
N ASP A 132 9.77 -12.52 7.05
CA ASP A 132 10.03 -11.11 7.33
C ASP A 132 9.03 -10.21 6.58
N PRO A 133 8.33 -9.30 7.26
CA PRO A 133 7.29 -8.48 6.64
C PRO A 133 7.85 -7.44 5.65
N THR A 134 9.09 -7.00 5.81
CA THR A 134 9.74 -6.04 4.90
C THR A 134 10.25 -6.76 3.65
N GLU A 135 10.91 -7.90 3.80
CA GLU A 135 11.31 -8.76 2.66
C GLU A 135 10.09 -9.18 1.83
N LYS A 136 8.97 -9.51 2.50
CA LYS A 136 7.72 -9.87 1.85
C LYS A 136 7.17 -8.75 0.96
N VAL A 137 7.22 -7.51 1.45
CA VAL A 137 6.80 -6.32 0.71
C VAL A 137 7.68 -6.09 -0.51
N GLU A 138 8.99 -6.15 -0.34
CA GLU A 138 9.93 -5.91 -1.45
C GLU A 138 9.83 -7.01 -2.51
N LEU A 139 9.70 -8.27 -2.10
CA LEU A 139 9.45 -9.38 -3.02
C LEU A 139 8.12 -9.23 -3.75
N THR A 140 7.06 -8.79 -3.05
CA THR A 140 5.75 -8.51 -3.66
C THR A 140 5.86 -7.44 -4.75
N LYS A 141 6.53 -6.32 -4.47
CA LYS A 141 6.75 -5.23 -5.44
C LYS A 141 7.58 -5.70 -6.64
N LEU A 142 8.64 -6.46 -6.41
CA LEU A 142 9.50 -7.02 -7.46
C LEU A 142 8.70 -7.95 -8.40
N VAL A 143 7.95 -8.89 -7.83
CA VAL A 143 7.16 -9.86 -8.62
C VAL A 143 6.04 -9.14 -9.38
N ALA A 144 5.38 -8.15 -8.76
CA ALA A 144 4.37 -7.34 -9.44
C ALA A 144 4.96 -6.58 -10.63
N SER A 145 6.12 -5.93 -10.46
CA SER A 145 6.80 -5.23 -11.55
C SER A 145 7.18 -6.17 -12.71
N LYS A 146 7.68 -7.37 -12.41
CA LYS A 146 8.02 -8.37 -13.43
C LYS A 146 6.79 -8.94 -14.15
N TRP A 147 5.67 -9.10 -13.44
CA TRP A 147 4.39 -9.47 -14.05
C TRP A 147 3.90 -8.38 -15.00
N GLU A 148 3.91 -7.13 -14.57
CA GLU A 148 3.54 -5.95 -15.39
C GLU A 148 4.42 -5.81 -16.64
N ALA A 149 5.71 -6.14 -16.53
CA ALA A 149 6.65 -6.16 -17.64
C ALA A 149 6.48 -7.37 -18.60
N GLY A 150 5.59 -8.32 -18.29
CA GLY A 150 5.38 -9.53 -19.08
C GLY A 150 6.53 -10.55 -18.98
N GLU A 151 7.39 -10.44 -17.97
CA GLU A 151 8.55 -11.32 -17.78
C GLU A 151 8.18 -12.65 -17.09
N LEU A 152 7.00 -12.71 -16.47
CA LEU A 152 6.51 -13.88 -15.76
C LEU A 152 5.33 -14.52 -16.51
N LYS A 153 5.24 -15.85 -16.42
CA LYS A 153 4.08 -16.64 -16.83
C LYS A 153 3.42 -17.24 -15.60
N VAL A 154 2.12 -17.53 -15.66
CA VAL A 154 1.37 -18.10 -14.51
C VAL A 154 2.07 -19.32 -13.92
N GLY A 155 2.49 -20.27 -14.77
CA GLY A 155 3.11 -21.52 -14.33
C GLY A 155 2.09 -22.57 -13.91
N ASN A 156 2.58 -23.76 -13.55
CA ASN A 156 1.75 -24.87 -13.12
C ASN A 156 1.41 -24.76 -11.63
N ALA A 157 0.34 -25.44 -11.20
CA ALA A 157 0.02 -25.58 -9.79
C ALA A 157 1.12 -26.37 -9.06
N ILE A 158 1.56 -25.86 -7.92
CA ILE A 158 2.52 -26.49 -7.01
C ILE A 158 1.95 -26.52 -5.59
N PRO A 159 2.50 -27.32 -4.66
CA PRO A 159 2.05 -27.31 -3.27
C PRO A 159 2.15 -25.91 -2.64
N VAL A 160 1.02 -25.42 -2.13
CA VAL A 160 0.90 -24.12 -1.43
C VAL A 160 0.91 -24.38 0.08
N PRO A 161 1.66 -23.62 0.90
CA PRO A 161 1.65 -23.81 2.34
C PRO A 161 0.25 -23.57 2.93
N ASP A 162 -0.11 -24.30 3.99
CA ASP A 162 -1.41 -24.14 4.66
C ASP A 162 -1.56 -22.77 5.35
N ARG A 163 -0.45 -22.21 5.80
CA ARG A 163 -0.35 -20.88 6.40
C ARG A 163 0.94 -20.18 5.92
N PRO A 164 0.91 -18.86 5.71
CA PRO A 164 2.09 -18.11 5.36
C PRO A 164 3.06 -18.08 6.53
N ALA A 165 4.35 -18.01 6.22
CA ALA A 165 5.39 -17.83 7.21
C ALA A 165 5.25 -16.48 7.92
N ARG A 166 5.70 -16.44 9.17
CA ARG A 166 5.74 -15.25 10.02
C ARG A 166 7.07 -15.16 10.72
N HIS A 167 7.55 -13.95 10.94
CA HIS A 167 8.77 -13.70 11.70
C HIS A 167 8.65 -14.29 13.11
N ALA A 168 9.70 -14.97 13.57
CA ALA A 168 9.69 -15.72 14.84
C ALA A 168 9.44 -14.83 16.07
N GLU A 169 9.78 -13.55 15.98
CA GLU A 169 9.60 -12.57 17.06
C GLU A 169 8.18 -11.98 17.12
N LEU A 170 7.35 -12.23 16.11
CA LEU A 170 5.99 -11.69 16.06
C LEU A 170 5.08 -12.41 17.07
N GLN A 171 4.63 -11.68 18.09
CA GLN A 171 3.74 -12.25 19.11
C GLN A 171 2.32 -12.38 18.57
N ILE A 172 1.92 -13.60 18.20
CA ILE A 172 0.56 -13.93 17.76
C ILE A 172 -0.27 -14.33 18.98
N VAL A 173 -1.40 -13.66 19.17
CA VAL A 173 -2.37 -13.96 20.23
C VAL A 173 -3.73 -14.27 19.64
N ASP A 174 -4.52 -15.02 20.39
CA ASP A 174 -5.94 -15.23 20.07
C ASP A 174 -6.67 -13.87 19.99
N ARG A 175 -7.51 -13.69 18.97
CA ARG A 175 -8.31 -12.48 18.74
C ARG A 175 -9.07 -12.01 20.00
N TRP A 176 -9.52 -12.93 20.85
CA TRP A 176 -10.26 -12.61 22.08
C TRP A 176 -9.40 -12.12 23.24
N LYS A 177 -8.08 -12.29 23.14
CA LYS A 177 -7.10 -11.89 24.17
C LYS A 177 -6.45 -10.53 23.87
N THR A 178 -6.79 -9.90 22.74
CA THR A 178 -6.29 -8.57 22.39
C THR A 178 -6.88 -7.50 23.31
N LYS A 179 -6.06 -6.53 23.74
CA LYS A 179 -6.54 -5.39 24.51
C LYS A 179 -7.44 -4.53 23.64
N LYS A 180 -8.49 -3.93 24.22
CA LYS A 180 -9.37 -3.01 23.49
C LYS A 180 -8.57 -1.84 22.93
N ILE A 181 -8.59 -1.69 21.61
CA ILE A 181 -8.01 -0.55 20.91
C ILE A 181 -8.75 0.72 21.36
N GLY A 182 -8.00 1.75 21.74
CA GLY A 182 -8.55 3.01 22.23
C GLY A 182 -9.26 3.84 21.15
N LYS A 183 -9.75 5.04 21.52
CA LYS A 183 -10.53 5.91 20.62
C LYS A 183 -9.69 6.81 19.70
N GLY A 184 -8.37 6.67 19.68
CA GLY A 184 -7.44 7.46 18.84
C GLY A 184 -7.03 8.82 19.41
N GLY A 185 -7.47 9.17 20.62
CA GLY A 185 -7.17 10.47 21.23
C GLY A 185 -5.70 10.64 21.66
N SER A 186 -5.09 9.59 22.21
CA SER A 186 -3.66 9.58 22.59
C SER A 186 -2.78 9.00 21.48
N VAL A 187 -1.48 9.35 21.48
CA VAL A 187 -0.49 8.80 20.55
C VAL A 187 -0.45 7.26 20.65
N GLN A 188 -0.44 6.71 21.87
CA GLN A 188 -0.44 5.25 22.09
C GLN A 188 -1.68 4.59 21.49
N SER A 189 -2.84 5.24 21.58
CA SER A 189 -4.06 4.73 20.96
C SER A 189 -4.00 4.80 19.43
N ARG A 190 -3.34 5.79 18.85
CA ARG A 190 -3.16 5.90 17.39
C ARG A 190 -2.19 4.85 16.88
N ILE A 191 -1.05 4.65 17.56
CA ILE A 191 -0.11 3.56 17.29
C ILE A 191 -0.82 2.20 17.31
N ALA A 192 -1.66 1.94 18.31
CA ALA A 192 -2.40 0.68 18.39
C ALA A 192 -3.38 0.47 17.22
N ILE A 193 -4.03 1.54 16.74
CA ILE A 193 -4.92 1.46 15.56
C ILE A 193 -4.08 1.19 14.30
N LEU A 194 -3.02 1.96 14.06
CA LEU A 194 -2.18 1.82 12.88
C LEU A 194 -1.49 0.46 12.83
N HIS A 195 -1.02 -0.04 13.97
CA HIS A 195 -0.39 -1.37 14.08
C HIS A 195 -1.38 -2.49 13.76
N ALA A 196 -2.62 -2.39 14.26
CA ALA A 196 -3.67 -3.34 13.92
C ALA A 196 -4.00 -3.32 12.42
N LEU A 197 -4.08 -2.14 11.80
CA LEU A 197 -4.27 -2.01 10.35
C LEU A 197 -3.07 -2.59 9.58
N ALA A 198 -1.83 -2.30 9.98
CA ALA A 198 -0.65 -2.86 9.33
C ALA A 198 -0.64 -4.40 9.40
N ASN A 199 -1.14 -4.98 10.48
CA ASN A 199 -1.32 -6.42 10.56
C ASN A 199 -2.38 -6.94 9.57
N VAL A 200 -3.47 -6.19 9.36
CA VAL A 200 -4.46 -6.53 8.31
C VAL A 200 -3.80 -6.49 6.94
N GLU A 201 -3.03 -5.45 6.61
CA GLU A 201 -2.38 -5.35 5.28
C GLU A 201 -1.37 -6.48 5.05
N GLN A 202 -0.63 -6.92 6.07
CA GLN A 202 0.25 -8.10 5.94
C GLN A 202 -0.54 -9.37 5.60
N TRP A 203 -1.71 -9.56 6.20
CA TRP A 203 -2.59 -10.65 5.82
C TRP A 203 -3.17 -10.45 4.42
N ALA A 204 -3.51 -9.23 4.03
CA ALA A 204 -4.05 -8.92 2.71
C ALA A 204 -3.04 -9.23 1.59
N ILE A 205 -1.75 -8.90 1.77
CA ILE A 205 -0.66 -9.32 0.88
C ILE A 205 -0.67 -10.85 0.71
N ASP A 206 -0.71 -11.59 1.83
CA ASP A 206 -0.71 -13.05 1.78
C ASP A 206 -1.98 -13.61 1.11
N LEU A 207 -3.14 -13.01 1.35
CA LEU A 207 -4.41 -13.45 0.75
C LEU A 207 -4.42 -13.26 -0.77
N ALA A 208 -3.86 -12.14 -1.25
CA ALA A 208 -3.72 -11.84 -2.66
C ALA A 208 -2.75 -12.82 -3.35
N TRP A 209 -1.64 -13.20 -2.70
CA TRP A 209 -0.75 -14.22 -3.24
C TRP A 209 -1.29 -15.65 -3.11
N ASP A 210 -2.02 -15.97 -2.05
CA ASP A 210 -2.63 -17.29 -1.83
C ASP A 210 -3.72 -17.59 -2.86
N ILE A 211 -4.55 -16.60 -3.21
CA ILE A 211 -5.56 -16.80 -4.25
C ILE A 211 -4.91 -17.04 -5.63
N ILE A 212 -3.81 -16.36 -5.93
CA ILE A 212 -3.00 -16.61 -7.14
C ILE A 212 -2.43 -18.03 -7.12
N ALA A 213 -1.72 -18.39 -6.04
CA ALA A 213 -1.01 -19.66 -5.93
C ALA A 213 -1.96 -20.87 -6.03
N ARG A 214 -3.16 -20.78 -5.42
CA ARG A 214 -4.11 -21.88 -5.39
C ARG A 214 -4.97 -21.96 -6.64
N PHE A 215 -5.39 -20.83 -7.20
CA PHE A 215 -6.51 -20.81 -8.12
C PHE A 215 -6.21 -20.28 -9.52
N CYS A 216 -5.06 -19.65 -9.80
CA CYS A 216 -4.75 -19.19 -11.17
C CYS A 216 -4.72 -20.33 -12.21
N ASN A 217 -4.54 -21.58 -11.78
CA ASN A 217 -4.58 -22.77 -12.65
C ASN A 217 -5.96 -23.45 -12.72
N ASN A 218 -6.98 -22.93 -12.04
CA ASN A 218 -8.32 -23.51 -12.07
C ASN A 218 -8.95 -23.43 -13.46
N THR A 219 -9.81 -24.40 -13.73
CA THR A 219 -10.69 -24.41 -14.89
C THR A 219 -12.16 -24.41 -14.47
N PHE A 220 -13.02 -23.84 -15.31
CA PHE A 220 -14.47 -23.88 -15.19
C PHE A 220 -15.05 -24.24 -16.56
N ASN A 221 -15.88 -25.28 -16.63
CA ASN A 221 -16.39 -25.82 -17.89
C ASN A 221 -15.28 -26.08 -18.93
N ASP A 222 -14.17 -26.70 -18.49
CA ASP A 222 -12.97 -26.99 -19.29
C ASP A 222 -12.22 -25.76 -19.85
N GLU A 223 -12.65 -24.53 -19.52
CA GLU A 223 -11.94 -23.28 -19.83
C GLU A 223 -11.04 -22.87 -18.66
N LYS A 224 -9.82 -22.38 -18.96
CA LYS A 224 -8.94 -21.78 -17.94
C LYS A 224 -9.45 -20.41 -17.50
N LEU A 225 -9.14 -20.02 -16.27
CA LEU A 225 -9.21 -18.61 -15.87
C LEU A 225 -8.35 -17.75 -16.81
N PRO A 226 -8.86 -16.60 -17.26
CA PRO A 226 -8.05 -15.62 -17.99
C PRO A 226 -6.90 -15.11 -17.11
N ASP A 227 -5.76 -14.81 -17.72
CA ASP A 227 -4.58 -14.27 -17.02
C ASP A 227 -4.88 -12.94 -16.30
N ASP A 228 -5.90 -12.18 -16.77
CA ASP A 228 -6.44 -11.00 -16.10
C ASP A 228 -6.82 -11.26 -14.63
N PHE A 229 -7.18 -12.49 -14.28
CA PHE A 229 -7.45 -12.88 -12.90
C PHE A 229 -6.20 -12.69 -12.05
N CYS A 230 -5.08 -13.24 -12.52
CA CYS A 230 -3.81 -13.11 -11.82
C CYS A 230 -3.36 -11.64 -11.83
N THR A 231 -3.53 -10.90 -12.93
CA THR A 231 -3.23 -9.46 -13.01
C THR A 231 -3.98 -8.65 -11.96
N ASP A 232 -5.28 -8.88 -11.78
CA ASP A 232 -6.09 -8.17 -10.79
C ASP A 232 -5.57 -8.42 -9.36
N PHE A 233 -5.22 -9.66 -9.01
CA PHE A 233 -4.73 -9.98 -7.67
C PHE A 233 -3.25 -9.63 -7.44
N VAL A 234 -2.43 -9.57 -8.49
CA VAL A 234 -1.07 -8.99 -8.41
C VAL A 234 -1.17 -7.50 -8.08
N GLN A 235 -2.12 -6.78 -8.71
CA GLN A 235 -2.35 -5.38 -8.40
C GLN A 235 -2.81 -5.19 -6.96
N VAL A 236 -3.75 -6.00 -6.47
CA VAL A 236 -4.15 -5.98 -5.04
C VAL A 236 -2.94 -6.21 -4.15
N ALA A 237 -2.13 -7.25 -4.39
CA ALA A 237 -0.94 -7.52 -3.58
C ALA A 237 0.03 -6.33 -3.53
N LYS A 238 0.24 -5.63 -4.65
CA LYS A 238 1.08 -4.43 -4.76
C LYS A 238 0.49 -3.25 -3.98
N GLU A 239 -0.82 -3.04 -4.06
CA GLU A 239 -1.56 -2.02 -3.31
C GLU A 239 -1.42 -2.28 -1.79
N GLU A 240 -1.64 -3.51 -1.33
CA GLU A 240 -1.52 -3.88 0.09
C GLU A 240 -0.08 -3.79 0.63
N ALA A 241 0.91 -4.14 -0.20
CA ALA A 241 2.32 -3.94 0.15
C ALA A 241 2.67 -2.45 0.34
N THR A 242 2.03 -1.58 -0.44
CA THR A 242 2.16 -0.13 -0.32
C THR A 242 1.44 0.39 0.93
N HIS A 243 0.22 -0.08 1.19
CA HIS A 243 -0.55 0.25 2.39
C HIS A 243 0.21 -0.10 3.66
N PHE A 244 0.76 -1.32 3.72
CA PHE A 244 1.59 -1.76 4.84
C PHE A 244 2.79 -0.82 5.05
N THR A 245 3.49 -0.46 3.97
CA THR A 245 4.64 0.47 4.02
C THR A 245 4.24 1.80 4.64
N PHE A 246 3.13 2.42 4.18
CA PHE A 246 2.64 3.69 4.73
C PHE A 246 2.35 3.61 6.23
N LEU A 247 1.72 2.53 6.67
CA LEU A 247 1.36 2.33 8.07
C LEU A 247 2.61 2.10 8.93
N VAL A 248 3.56 1.29 8.48
CA VAL A 248 4.82 1.04 9.21
C VAL A 248 5.64 2.31 9.35
N GLU A 249 5.81 3.09 8.28
CA GLU A 249 6.45 4.41 8.34
C GLU A 249 5.76 5.31 9.35
N ARG A 250 4.43 5.37 9.31
CA ARG A 250 3.68 6.22 10.24
C ARG A 250 3.83 5.77 11.70
N ILE A 251 3.88 4.46 11.96
CA ILE A 251 4.13 3.92 13.29
C ILE A 251 5.53 4.33 13.78
N LYS A 252 6.54 4.31 12.89
CA LYS A 252 7.91 4.77 13.19
C LYS A 252 7.96 6.25 13.54
N ASP A 253 7.30 7.10 12.75
CA ASP A 253 7.22 8.55 13.04
C ASP A 253 6.62 8.85 14.41
N LEU A 254 5.69 8.00 14.87
CA LEU A 254 5.05 8.11 16.19
C LEU A 254 5.88 7.49 17.33
N GLY A 255 7.08 6.98 17.05
CA GLY A 255 8.02 6.44 18.04
C GLY A 255 7.79 4.97 18.41
N SER A 256 7.26 4.16 17.51
CA SER A 256 7.04 2.72 17.70
C SER A 256 7.47 1.92 16.46
N TYR A 257 7.22 0.61 16.43
CA TYR A 257 7.51 -0.25 15.27
C TYR A 257 6.44 -1.34 15.10
N TYR A 258 6.33 -1.90 13.90
CA TYR A 258 5.47 -3.06 13.65
C TYR A 258 6.03 -4.30 14.36
N GLY A 259 5.17 -5.07 15.02
CA GLY A 259 5.57 -6.12 15.96
C GLY A 259 5.74 -5.67 17.43
N ALA A 260 5.75 -4.37 17.73
CA ALA A 260 5.82 -3.87 19.12
C ALA A 260 4.58 -4.21 19.97
N LEU A 261 3.45 -4.48 19.31
CA LEU A 261 2.20 -4.93 19.92
C LEU A 261 1.86 -6.33 19.40
N PRO A 262 1.14 -7.15 20.19
CA PRO A 262 0.71 -8.47 19.74
C PRO A 262 -0.30 -8.36 18.59
N VAL A 263 -0.22 -9.31 17.65
CA VAL A 263 -1.10 -9.41 16.49
C VAL A 263 -2.05 -10.61 16.62
N HIS A 264 -3.10 -10.65 15.81
CA HIS A 264 -3.95 -11.83 15.66
C HIS A 264 -3.97 -12.29 14.20
N ASP A 265 -4.42 -13.52 13.99
CA ASP A 265 -4.44 -14.22 12.71
C ASP A 265 -5.84 -14.57 12.21
N GLY A 266 -6.88 -14.04 12.85
CA GLY A 266 -8.27 -14.42 12.57
C GLY A 266 -8.78 -14.18 11.14
N LEU A 267 -8.06 -13.41 10.31
CA LEU A 267 -8.40 -13.27 8.88
C LEU A 267 -8.01 -14.54 8.09
N TRP A 268 -6.93 -15.21 8.50
CA TRP A 268 -6.46 -16.42 7.82
C TRP A 268 -7.36 -17.64 8.03
N ASP A 269 -8.11 -17.67 9.12
CA ASP A 269 -9.07 -18.76 9.37
C ASP A 269 -10.10 -18.88 8.24
N SER A 270 -10.56 -17.75 7.70
CA SER A 270 -11.42 -17.72 6.51
C SER A 270 -10.69 -18.21 5.26
N ALA A 271 -9.39 -17.91 5.12
CA ALA A 271 -8.58 -18.40 4.00
C ALA A 271 -8.43 -19.93 4.04
N THR A 272 -8.16 -20.48 5.23
CA THR A 272 -8.11 -21.94 5.44
C THR A 272 -9.44 -22.60 5.10
N LEU A 273 -10.57 -22.06 5.60
CA LEU A 273 -11.90 -22.61 5.36
C LEU A 273 -12.28 -22.62 3.86
N THR A 274 -11.81 -21.63 3.11
CA THR A 274 -12.15 -21.44 1.68
C THR A 274 -11.07 -21.94 0.72
N SER A 275 -10.00 -22.57 1.24
CA SER A 275 -8.82 -22.97 0.46
C SER A 275 -9.11 -23.95 -0.69
N ALA A 276 -10.22 -24.68 -0.61
CA ALA A 276 -10.60 -25.69 -1.60
C ALA A 276 -11.50 -25.16 -2.73
N ASN A 277 -12.05 -23.94 -2.63
CA ASN A 277 -13.03 -23.44 -3.60
C ASN A 277 -12.86 -21.94 -3.86
N LEU A 278 -12.67 -21.60 -5.13
CA LEU A 278 -12.44 -20.22 -5.57
C LEU A 278 -13.66 -19.30 -5.32
N LEU A 279 -14.88 -19.76 -5.57
CA LEU A 279 -16.08 -18.94 -5.31
C LEU A 279 -16.23 -18.66 -3.81
N ASP A 280 -15.93 -19.65 -2.98
CA ASP A 280 -15.96 -19.49 -1.53
C ASP A 280 -14.90 -18.48 -1.07
N ARG A 281 -13.68 -18.54 -1.63
CA ARG A 281 -12.60 -17.59 -1.37
C ARG A 281 -12.98 -16.17 -1.78
N LEU A 282 -13.47 -15.99 -3.00
CA LEU A 282 -13.89 -14.68 -3.52
C LEU A 282 -15.00 -14.06 -2.67
N ALA A 283 -16.03 -14.83 -2.33
CA ALA A 283 -17.15 -14.33 -1.54
C ALA A 283 -16.74 -13.94 -0.11
N ILE A 284 -16.02 -14.81 0.60
CA ILE A 284 -15.71 -14.58 2.02
C ILE A 284 -14.57 -13.57 2.18
N VAL A 285 -13.48 -13.73 1.44
CA VAL A 285 -12.30 -12.86 1.60
C VAL A 285 -12.51 -11.58 0.80
N HIS A 286 -12.64 -11.68 -0.52
CA HIS A 286 -12.55 -10.52 -1.40
C HIS A 286 -13.85 -9.71 -1.55
N MET A 287 -14.97 -10.20 -1.03
CA MET A 287 -16.24 -9.48 -1.04
C MET A 287 -16.76 -9.16 0.36
N VAL A 288 -16.66 -10.06 1.34
CA VAL A 288 -17.13 -9.79 2.72
C VAL A 288 -16.06 -9.08 3.56
N HIS A 289 -14.83 -9.61 3.64
CA HIS A 289 -13.79 -8.99 4.47
C HIS A 289 -13.30 -7.66 3.88
N GLU A 290 -13.06 -7.57 2.58
CA GLU A 290 -12.66 -6.30 1.94
C GLU A 290 -13.75 -5.23 2.06
N ALA A 291 -15.02 -5.60 1.83
CA ALA A 291 -16.13 -4.64 1.97
C ALA A 291 -16.36 -4.23 3.42
N ARG A 292 -15.80 -4.95 4.41
CA ARG A 292 -15.80 -4.49 5.80
C ARG A 292 -14.83 -3.34 6.02
N GLY A 293 -13.72 -3.29 5.28
CA GLY A 293 -12.81 -2.14 5.24
C GLY A 293 -13.55 -0.87 4.83
N LEU A 294 -14.35 -0.92 3.77
CA LEU A 294 -15.16 0.21 3.28
C LEU A 294 -16.12 0.79 4.34
N ASP A 295 -16.65 -0.06 5.22
CA ASP A 295 -17.57 0.36 6.29
C ASP A 295 -16.84 0.99 7.48
N VAL A 296 -15.66 0.46 7.82
CA VAL A 296 -14.93 0.80 9.06
C VAL A 296 -13.97 1.96 8.85
N ASN A 297 -13.31 2.03 7.70
CA ASN A 297 -12.26 3.01 7.39
C ASN A 297 -12.71 4.47 7.57
N PRO A 298 -13.91 4.90 7.12
CA PRO A 298 -14.37 6.27 7.34
C PRO A 298 -14.40 6.67 8.83
N SER A 299 -14.84 5.75 9.70
CA SER A 299 -14.87 5.98 11.14
C SER A 299 -13.47 6.08 11.75
N THR A 300 -12.52 5.32 11.21
CA THR A 300 -11.12 5.36 11.62
C THR A 300 -10.47 6.67 11.19
N ILE A 301 -10.62 7.06 9.92
CA ILE A 301 -10.14 8.34 9.39
C ILE A 301 -10.69 9.51 10.23
N ALA A 302 -11.97 9.49 10.58
CA ALA A 302 -12.58 10.52 11.42
C ALA A 302 -11.93 10.64 12.81
N LYS A 303 -11.47 9.53 13.42
CA LYS A 303 -10.73 9.56 14.69
C LYS A 303 -9.39 10.28 14.55
N PHE A 304 -8.65 10.02 13.47
CA PHE A 304 -7.35 10.68 13.21
C PHE A 304 -7.53 12.16 12.85
N LYS A 305 -8.57 12.51 12.07
CA LYS A 305 -8.96 13.91 11.80
C LYS A 305 -9.24 14.65 13.11
N LYS A 306 -10.03 14.06 14.01
CA LYS A 306 -10.34 14.65 15.32
C LYS A 306 -9.10 14.82 16.21
N ALA A 307 -8.10 13.97 16.03
CA ALA A 307 -6.83 14.05 16.75
C ALA A 307 -5.81 15.02 16.10
N ASN A 308 -6.18 15.72 15.03
CA ASN A 308 -5.30 16.59 14.22
C ASN A 308 -4.05 15.86 13.66
N ASP A 309 -4.16 14.55 13.42
CA ASP A 309 -3.08 13.73 12.87
C ASP A 309 -3.21 13.67 11.34
N HIS A 310 -2.94 14.80 10.69
CA HIS A 310 -3.17 14.97 9.25
C HIS A 310 -2.34 14.01 8.39
N GLU A 311 -1.13 13.67 8.83
CA GLU A 311 -0.25 12.71 8.13
C GLU A 311 -0.87 11.31 8.06
N SER A 312 -1.45 10.84 9.17
CA SER A 312 -2.15 9.55 9.19
C SER A 312 -3.43 9.60 8.35
N VAL A 313 -4.14 10.74 8.34
CA VAL A 313 -5.36 10.91 7.54
C VAL A 313 -5.08 10.74 6.05
N VAL A 314 -4.03 11.39 5.53
CA VAL A 314 -3.66 11.28 4.10
C VAL A 314 -3.40 9.83 3.71
N LYS A 315 -2.63 9.10 4.53
CA LYS A 315 -2.32 7.67 4.29
C LYS A 315 -3.59 6.81 4.34
N LEU A 316 -4.44 6.99 5.34
CA LEU A 316 -5.68 6.22 5.51
C LEU A 316 -6.73 6.53 4.43
N GLU A 317 -6.79 7.77 3.92
CA GLU A 317 -7.67 8.13 2.80
C GLU A 317 -7.20 7.49 1.49
N LYS A 318 -5.88 7.40 1.26
CA LYS A 318 -5.33 6.67 0.11
C LYS A 318 -5.72 5.18 0.18
N ILE A 319 -5.47 4.53 1.33
CA ILE A 319 -5.86 3.12 1.56
C ILE A 319 -7.34 2.92 1.25
N HIS A 320 -8.21 3.74 1.87
CA HIS A 320 -9.66 3.63 1.67
C HIS A 320 -10.13 3.75 0.21
N ASN A 321 -9.47 4.59 -0.60
CA ASN A 321 -9.82 4.73 -2.00
C ASN A 321 -9.45 3.48 -2.81
N ASP A 322 -8.34 2.83 -2.48
CA ASP A 322 -7.86 1.62 -3.17
C ASP A 322 -8.74 0.40 -2.83
N GLU A 323 -9.27 0.34 -1.59
CA GLU A 323 -10.21 -0.71 -1.15
C GLU A 323 -11.44 -0.89 -2.05
N VAL A 324 -11.92 0.20 -2.67
CA VAL A 324 -13.05 0.12 -3.62
C VAL A 324 -12.67 -0.75 -4.82
N GLY A 325 -11.44 -0.62 -5.31
CA GLY A 325 -10.88 -1.45 -6.36
C GLY A 325 -10.68 -2.90 -5.93
N HIS A 326 -10.30 -3.14 -4.69
CA HIS A 326 -10.12 -4.51 -4.14
C HIS A 326 -11.45 -5.26 -4.13
N VAL A 327 -12.51 -4.66 -3.56
CA VAL A 327 -13.86 -5.23 -3.53
C VAL A 327 -14.39 -5.46 -4.94
N TYR A 328 -14.14 -4.52 -5.85
CA TYR A 328 -14.54 -4.65 -7.26
C TYR A 328 -13.93 -5.90 -7.92
N ARG A 329 -12.63 -6.15 -7.72
CA ARG A 329 -11.96 -7.32 -8.30
C ARG A 329 -12.55 -8.63 -7.78
N GLY A 330 -12.82 -8.71 -6.47
CA GLY A 330 -13.51 -9.85 -5.88
C GLY A 330 -14.89 -10.09 -6.52
N GLN A 331 -15.70 -9.03 -6.61
CA GLN A 331 -17.05 -9.07 -7.17
C GLN A 331 -17.07 -9.41 -8.67
N LYS A 332 -16.12 -8.85 -9.44
CA LYS A 332 -15.92 -9.07 -10.88
C LYS A 332 -15.71 -10.54 -11.17
N TRP A 333 -14.74 -11.17 -10.50
CA TRP A 333 -14.42 -12.58 -10.73
C TRP A 333 -15.50 -13.52 -10.21
N PHE A 334 -16.13 -13.18 -9.08
CA PHE A 334 -17.25 -13.97 -8.58
C PHE A 334 -18.43 -13.97 -9.57
N THR A 335 -18.79 -12.79 -10.10
CA THR A 335 -19.84 -12.65 -11.11
C THR A 335 -19.48 -13.37 -12.42
N PHE A 336 -18.24 -13.22 -12.88
CA PHE A 336 -17.75 -13.85 -14.10
C PHE A 336 -17.87 -15.38 -14.04
N ILE A 337 -17.39 -15.99 -12.96
CA ILE A 337 -17.45 -17.44 -12.76
C ILE A 337 -18.90 -17.91 -12.65
N CYS A 338 -19.74 -17.22 -11.86
CA CYS A 338 -21.16 -17.56 -11.74
C CYS A 338 -21.84 -17.54 -13.12
N GLY A 339 -21.62 -16.49 -13.92
CA GLY A 339 -22.15 -16.37 -15.27
C GLY A 339 -21.67 -17.48 -16.21
N LYS A 340 -20.39 -17.85 -16.16
CA LYS A 340 -19.83 -18.97 -16.93
C LYS A 340 -20.43 -20.33 -16.54
N THR A 341 -20.77 -20.50 -15.27
CA THR A 341 -21.36 -21.74 -14.72
C THR A 341 -22.90 -21.77 -14.76
N GLY A 342 -23.57 -20.70 -15.19
CA GLY A 342 -25.04 -20.62 -15.21
C GLY A 342 -25.68 -20.57 -13.82
N ILE A 343 -24.94 -20.12 -12.80
CA ILE A 343 -25.41 -20.01 -11.41
C ILE A 343 -25.81 -18.55 -11.12
N ASP A 344 -26.92 -18.34 -10.42
CA ASP A 344 -27.27 -17.00 -9.94
C ASP A 344 -26.27 -16.52 -8.88
N ARG A 345 -25.66 -15.36 -9.13
CA ARG A 345 -24.60 -14.82 -8.27
C ARG A 345 -25.10 -14.43 -6.87
N TYR A 346 -26.34 -13.95 -6.73
CA TYR A 346 -26.84 -13.53 -5.43
C TYR A 346 -27.15 -14.75 -4.57
N GLU A 347 -27.87 -15.73 -5.11
CA GLU A 347 -28.19 -16.98 -4.42
C GLU A 347 -26.91 -17.72 -4.00
N LYS A 348 -25.92 -17.80 -4.90
CA LYS A 348 -24.63 -18.43 -4.61
C LYS A 348 -23.88 -17.69 -3.51
N PHE A 349 -23.83 -16.36 -3.57
CA PHE A 349 -23.19 -15.55 -2.52
C PHE A 349 -23.88 -15.73 -1.17
N HIS A 350 -25.21 -15.62 -1.10
CA HIS A 350 -25.97 -15.81 0.15
C HIS A 350 -25.74 -17.20 0.73
N HIS A 351 -25.75 -18.24 -0.12
CA HIS A 351 -25.46 -19.60 0.30
C HIS A 351 -24.05 -19.72 0.91
N ILE A 352 -23.04 -19.15 0.27
CA ILE A 352 -21.67 -19.21 0.76
C ILE A 352 -21.55 -18.48 2.10
N VAL A 353 -22.02 -17.23 2.17
CA VAL A 353 -21.92 -16.42 3.39
C VAL A 353 -22.65 -17.09 4.55
N LYS A 354 -23.85 -17.63 4.33
CA LYS A 354 -24.61 -18.32 5.39
C LYS A 354 -23.90 -19.54 5.96
N ASN A 355 -23.14 -20.26 5.14
CA ASN A 355 -22.51 -21.52 5.55
C ASN A 355 -21.05 -21.35 6.02
N LEU A 356 -20.33 -20.36 5.50
CA LEU A 356 -18.89 -20.21 5.73
C LEU A 356 -18.51 -18.94 6.50
N PHE A 357 -19.39 -17.94 6.61
CA PHE A 357 -19.12 -16.75 7.41
C PHE A 357 -19.68 -16.91 8.83
N PHE A 358 -18.81 -16.75 9.84
CA PHE A 358 -19.20 -16.88 11.23
C PHE A 358 -19.79 -15.57 11.78
N GLY A 359 -21.12 -15.51 11.83
CA GLY A 359 -21.89 -14.40 12.38
C GLY A 359 -22.58 -13.56 11.30
N PRO A 360 -23.38 -12.56 11.70
CA PRO A 360 -24.11 -11.73 10.74
C PRO A 360 -23.20 -10.67 10.08
N LEU A 361 -23.58 -10.22 8.88
CA LEU A 361 -23.04 -8.98 8.33
C LEU A 361 -23.60 -7.80 9.15
N ARG A 362 -22.72 -6.98 9.72
CA ARG A 362 -23.12 -5.94 10.68
C ARG A 362 -23.13 -4.56 10.06
N PRO A 363 -24.26 -3.83 10.09
CA PRO A 363 -24.31 -2.43 9.72
C PRO A 363 -23.49 -1.55 10.71
N PRO A 364 -23.22 -0.28 10.37
CA PRO A 364 -23.61 0.41 9.14
C PRO A 364 -22.79 -0.07 7.93
N PHE A 365 -23.45 -0.18 6.78
CA PHE A 365 -22.78 -0.43 5.50
C PHE A 365 -22.50 0.88 4.78
N ASN A 366 -21.32 1.01 4.20
CA ASN A 366 -21.01 2.10 3.28
C ASN A 366 -21.60 1.77 1.90
N ALA A 367 -22.91 2.01 1.75
CA ALA A 367 -23.66 1.65 0.56
C ALA A 367 -23.13 2.35 -0.70
N GLU A 368 -22.60 3.58 -0.57
CA GLU A 368 -22.05 4.34 -1.69
C GLU A 368 -20.80 3.65 -2.25
N ASP A 369 -19.80 3.38 -1.41
CA ASP A 369 -18.54 2.80 -1.89
C ASP A 369 -18.68 1.31 -2.26
N ARG A 370 -19.54 0.57 -1.57
CA ARG A 370 -19.91 -0.80 -1.99
C ARG A 370 -20.54 -0.80 -3.39
N LEU A 371 -21.43 0.16 -3.68
CA LEU A 371 -22.03 0.28 -5.00
C LEU A 371 -21.00 0.67 -6.08
N LYS A 372 -20.05 1.57 -5.77
CA LYS A 372 -18.92 1.89 -6.68
C LYS A 372 -18.09 0.64 -7.01
N ALA A 373 -17.92 -0.26 -6.04
CA ALA A 373 -17.26 -1.55 -6.22
C ALA A 373 -18.14 -2.61 -6.94
N GLY A 374 -19.37 -2.29 -7.33
CA GLY A 374 -20.30 -3.25 -7.96
C GLY A 374 -20.98 -4.21 -6.98
N LEU A 375 -20.82 -4.01 -5.67
CA LEU A 375 -21.47 -4.77 -4.61
C LEU A 375 -22.76 -4.06 -4.19
N ASP A 376 -23.84 -4.26 -4.96
CA ASP A 376 -25.14 -3.68 -4.65
C ASP A 376 -25.81 -4.31 -3.40
N ALA A 377 -26.85 -3.64 -2.92
CA ALA A 377 -27.59 -4.01 -1.71
C ALA A 377 -28.10 -5.46 -1.69
N LYS A 378 -28.41 -6.06 -2.85
CA LYS A 378 -28.93 -7.43 -2.93
C LYS A 378 -27.92 -8.46 -2.44
N PHE A 379 -26.62 -8.16 -2.49
CA PHE A 379 -25.60 -9.06 -1.95
C PHE A 379 -25.66 -9.15 -0.42
N TYR A 380 -25.80 -8.02 0.28
CA TYR A 380 -25.53 -7.98 1.73
C TYR A 380 -26.72 -7.64 2.61
N GLU A 381 -27.74 -6.90 2.15
CA GLU A 381 -28.90 -6.56 2.97
C GLU A 381 -29.68 -7.79 3.45
N PRO A 382 -29.94 -8.83 2.61
CA PRO A 382 -30.60 -10.06 3.08
C PRO A 382 -29.82 -10.85 4.12
N MET A 383 -28.51 -10.60 4.22
CA MET A 383 -27.59 -11.26 5.15
C MET A 383 -27.28 -10.40 6.38
N ALA A 384 -27.86 -9.19 6.47
CA ALA A 384 -27.66 -8.28 7.58
C ALA A 384 -28.53 -8.67 8.78
N GLU A 385 -27.98 -8.56 9.98
CA GLU A 385 -28.74 -8.62 11.22
C GLU A 385 -28.67 -7.24 11.89
N TYR A 386 -29.82 -6.63 12.10
CA TYR A 386 -29.99 -5.24 12.58
C TYR A 386 -30.14 -5.16 14.10
#